data_AF-A0A534N7U0-F1
#
_entry.id   AF-A0A534N7U0-F1
#
_cell.length_a   1.000
_cell.length_b   1.000
_cell.length_c   1.000
_cell.angle_alpha   90.00
_cell.angle_beta   90.00
_cell.angle_gamma   90.00
#
_symmetry.space_group_name_H-M   'P 1'
#
loop_
_entity.id
_entity.type
_entity.pdbx_description
1 polymer ?
#
loop_
_entity_poly.entity_id
_entity_poly.type
_entity_poly.pdbx_seq_one_letter_code
_entity_poly.pdbx_strand_id
1 'polypeptide(L)'
;MTWFLFAALISAPAGEAMTATLVDGTVTAGGAPIHAGAILVVGDTVETKADSRVEIALPSGSLLRIGESSQVTLSVEPPRPFDAESEKGHRFMEWVRSRRTREGEQPGRIRREMRSPEQEHRIRERIRERRRER
;
A
#
# COMPACT_ATOMS: atom_id res chain seq x y z
N MET A 1 2.56 -18.33 36.46
CA MET A 1 2.28 -19.25 35.34
C MET A 1 2.49 -18.52 34.03
N THR A 2 3.61 -18.77 33.36
CA THR A 2 3.92 -18.23 32.03
C THR A 2 3.27 -19.13 30.98
N TRP A 3 2.21 -18.62 30.34
CA TRP A 3 1.55 -19.28 29.23
C TRP A 3 2.35 -19.03 27.94
N PHE A 4 2.83 -20.11 27.30
CA PHE A 4 3.37 -20.03 25.95
C PHE A 4 2.21 -20.00 24.94
N LEU A 5 2.05 -18.88 24.22
CA LEU A 5 1.21 -18.81 23.03
C LEU A 5 2.01 -19.40 21.86
N PHE A 6 1.56 -20.56 21.36
CA PHE A 6 2.00 -21.11 20.08
C PHE A 6 1.35 -20.31 18.95
N ALA A 7 2.15 -19.52 18.22
CA ALA A 7 1.73 -18.96 16.94
C ALA A 7 1.74 -20.09 15.90
N ALA A 8 0.55 -20.63 15.58
CA ALA A 8 0.38 -21.55 14.48
C ALA A 8 0.52 -20.76 13.16
N LEU A 9 1.66 -20.92 12.49
CA LEU A 9 1.88 -20.39 11.15
C LEU A 9 1.11 -21.28 10.14
N ILE A 10 -0.18 -21.03 9.96
CA ILE A 10 -0.96 -21.69 8.91
C ILE A 10 -0.60 -21.00 7.59
N SER A 11 0.23 -21.67 6.79
CA SER A 11 0.46 -21.29 5.39
C SER A 11 -0.87 -21.40 4.64
N ALA A 12 -1.49 -20.26 4.33
CA ALA A 12 -2.71 -20.22 3.52
C ALA A 12 -2.42 -20.80 2.12
N PRO A 13 -3.30 -21.64 1.56
CA PRO A 13 -3.16 -22.11 0.19
C PRO A 13 -3.32 -20.91 -0.75
N ALA A 14 -2.31 -20.65 -1.57
CA ALA A 14 -2.40 -19.70 -2.66
C ALA A 14 -3.37 -20.26 -3.72
N GLY A 15 -4.64 -19.91 -3.62
CA GLY A 15 -5.65 -20.37 -4.56
C GLY A 15 -6.91 -19.52 -4.49
N GLU A 16 -7.08 -18.64 -5.48
CA GLU A 16 -8.29 -17.90 -5.91
C GLU A 16 -9.13 -17.08 -4.91
N ALA A 17 -9.01 -17.32 -3.61
CA ALA A 17 -9.90 -16.77 -2.60
C ALA A 17 -9.25 -15.64 -1.81
N MET A 18 -10.02 -14.57 -1.55
CA MET A 18 -9.62 -13.55 -0.58
C MET A 18 -9.72 -14.15 0.83
N THR A 19 -8.63 -14.13 1.59
CA THR A 19 -8.58 -14.78 2.91
C THR A 19 -8.15 -13.80 3.98
N ALA A 20 -8.89 -13.70 5.08
CA ALA A 20 -8.46 -12.92 6.25
C ALA A 20 -7.26 -13.62 6.91
N THR A 21 -6.06 -13.07 6.79
CA THR A 21 -4.84 -13.66 7.38
C THR A 21 -4.64 -13.26 8.83
N LEU A 22 -5.17 -12.10 9.23
CA LEU A 22 -5.18 -11.61 10.60
C LEU A 22 -6.52 -10.93 10.86
N VAL A 23 -7.12 -11.24 12.00
CA VAL A 23 -8.26 -10.49 12.55
C VAL A 23 -7.93 -10.18 14.00
N ASP A 24 -7.91 -8.90 14.33
CA ASP A 24 -7.72 -8.38 15.68
C ASP A 24 -8.93 -7.52 16.05
N GLY A 25 -9.49 -7.73 17.24
CA GLY A 25 -10.72 -7.07 17.69
C GLY A 25 -12.01 -7.54 16.97
N THR A 26 -13.04 -6.68 16.98
CA THR A 26 -14.35 -6.96 16.39
C THR A 26 -14.40 -6.54 14.92
N VAL A 27 -14.42 -7.54 14.03
CA VAL A 27 -14.50 -7.35 12.58
C VAL A 27 -15.66 -8.16 12.01
N THR A 28 -16.45 -7.55 11.14
CA THR A 28 -17.54 -8.23 10.42
C THR A 28 -17.34 -8.11 8.91
N ALA A 29 -17.69 -9.15 8.15
CA ALA A 29 -17.80 -9.11 6.69
C ALA A 29 -19.16 -9.63 6.26
N GLY A 30 -19.80 -8.96 5.30
CA GLY A 30 -21.15 -9.34 4.84
C GLY A 30 -22.20 -9.31 5.97
N GLY A 31 -21.95 -8.54 7.04
CA GLY A 31 -22.80 -8.46 8.23
C GLY A 31 -22.55 -9.55 9.29
N ALA A 32 -21.63 -10.48 9.07
CA ALA A 32 -21.30 -11.55 10.02
C ALA A 32 -19.89 -11.37 10.62
N PRO A 33 -19.64 -11.73 11.89
CA PRO A 33 -18.30 -11.70 12.47
C PRO A 33 -17.37 -12.69 11.76
N ILE A 34 -16.11 -12.28 11.58
CA ILE A 34 -15.09 -13.11 10.92
C ILE A 34 -13.87 -13.34 11.82
N HIS A 35 -13.10 -14.38 11.49
CA HIS A 35 -11.85 -14.75 12.17
C HIS A 35 -10.73 -14.95 11.16
N ALA A 36 -9.48 -15.07 11.62
CA ALA A 36 -8.37 -15.44 10.76
C ALA A 36 -8.65 -16.80 10.09
N GLY A 37 -8.35 -16.89 8.80
CA GLY A 37 -8.71 -18.00 7.91
C GLY A 37 -10.07 -17.86 7.22
N ALA A 38 -10.88 -16.83 7.54
CA ALA A 38 -12.16 -16.60 6.87
C ALA A 38 -11.97 -16.32 5.37
N ILE A 39 -12.76 -17.00 4.54
CA ILE A 39 -12.85 -16.74 3.11
C ILE A 39 -13.86 -15.62 2.87
N LEU A 40 -13.44 -14.61 2.13
CA LEU A 40 -14.19 -13.41 1.80
C LEU A 40 -14.53 -13.40 0.32
N VAL A 41 -15.69 -12.85 -0.03
CA VAL A 41 -16.15 -12.76 -1.42
C VAL A 41 -16.21 -11.32 -1.90
N VAL A 42 -16.14 -11.16 -3.22
CA VAL A 42 -16.35 -9.85 -3.86
C VAL A 42 -17.77 -9.38 -3.54
N GLY A 43 -17.90 -8.12 -3.15
CA GLY A 43 -19.14 -7.51 -2.67
C GLY A 43 -19.29 -7.49 -1.16
N ASP A 44 -18.49 -8.28 -0.42
CA ASP A 44 -18.51 -8.22 1.05
C ASP A 44 -18.09 -6.83 1.52
N THR A 45 -18.88 -6.27 2.43
CA THR A 45 -18.50 -5.08 3.17
C THR A 45 -17.85 -5.49 4.48
N VAL A 46 -16.56 -5.17 4.61
CA VAL A 46 -15.75 -5.41 5.79
C VAL A 46 -15.84 -4.19 6.69
N GLU A 47 -16.28 -4.39 7.92
CA GLU A 47 -16.35 -3.36 8.96
C GLU A 47 -15.41 -3.70 10.11
N THR A 48 -14.67 -2.69 10.55
CA THR A 48 -13.78 -2.71 11.71
C THR A 48 -14.32 -1.71 12.73
N LYS A 49 -14.44 -2.14 13.99
CA LYS A 49 -14.80 -1.25 15.11
C LYS A 49 -13.54 -0.60 15.72
N ALA A 50 -13.71 0.11 16.83
CA ALA A 50 -12.58 0.69 17.57
C ALA A 50 -11.60 -0.42 17.99
N ASP A 51 -10.31 -0.11 18.00
CA ASP A 51 -9.22 -1.04 18.39
C ASP A 51 -9.19 -2.35 17.58
N SER A 52 -9.81 -2.37 16.40
CA SER A 52 -9.84 -3.55 15.54
C SER A 52 -9.04 -3.36 14.26
N ARG A 53 -8.54 -4.46 13.71
CA ARG A 53 -7.72 -4.47 12.50
C ARG A 53 -7.90 -5.80 11.77
N VAL A 54 -7.88 -5.75 10.44
CA VAL A 54 -7.89 -6.95 9.61
C VAL A 54 -6.85 -6.86 8.50
N GLU A 55 -6.19 -7.98 8.25
CA GLU A 55 -5.35 -8.19 7.06
C GLU A 55 -6.01 -9.24 6.17
N ILE A 56 -6.08 -8.95 4.87
CA ILE A 56 -6.71 -9.81 3.87
C ILE A 56 -5.68 -10.09 2.78
N ALA A 57 -5.37 -11.36 2.57
CA ALA A 57 -4.64 -11.82 1.40
C ALA A 57 -5.55 -11.82 0.18
N LEU A 58 -5.12 -11.12 -0.86
CA LEU A 58 -5.81 -11.07 -2.14
C LEU A 58 -5.26 -12.15 -3.07
N PRO A 59 -6.06 -12.64 -4.04
CA PRO A 59 -5.61 -13.62 -5.04
C PRO A 59 -4.41 -13.15 -5.87
N SER A 60 -4.21 -11.84 -5.99
CA SER A 60 -3.04 -11.23 -6.66
C SER A 60 -1.72 -11.40 -5.89
N GLY A 61 -1.75 -11.96 -4.66
CA GLY A 61 -0.62 -12.06 -3.76
C GLY A 61 -0.36 -10.79 -2.93
N SER A 62 -1.16 -9.74 -3.12
CA SER A 62 -1.10 -8.52 -2.32
C SER A 62 -1.82 -8.69 -0.98
N LEU A 63 -1.45 -7.90 0.03
CA LEU A 63 -2.15 -7.82 1.32
C LEU A 63 -2.89 -6.49 1.42
N LEU A 64 -4.19 -6.55 1.69
CA LEU A 64 -5.00 -5.40 2.08
C LEU A 64 -5.04 -5.29 3.61
N ARG A 65 -4.71 -4.11 4.15
CA ARG A 65 -4.73 -3.84 5.58
C ARG A 65 -5.79 -2.79 5.87
N ILE A 66 -6.75 -3.13 6.73
CA ILE A 66 -7.83 -2.23 7.13
C ILE A 66 -7.64 -1.97 8.63
N GLY A 67 -7.48 -0.69 8.97
CA GLY A 67 -7.34 -0.22 10.35
C GLY A 67 -8.68 -0.01 11.02
N GLU A 68 -8.66 0.54 12.23
CA GLU A 68 -9.85 0.76 13.05
C GLU A 68 -10.90 1.66 12.38
N SER A 69 -12.14 1.54 12.86
CA SER A 69 -13.27 2.42 12.51
C SER A 69 -13.47 2.61 11.00
N SER A 70 -13.21 1.58 10.22
CA SER A 70 -13.23 1.59 8.76
C SER A 70 -14.30 0.65 8.21
N GLN A 71 -14.93 1.06 7.11
CA GLN A 71 -15.85 0.26 6.31
C GLN A 71 -15.35 0.22 4.87
N VAL A 72 -15.11 -0.97 4.34
CA VAL A 72 -14.56 -1.17 2.99
C VAL A 72 -15.32 -2.28 2.29
N THR A 73 -15.85 -2.01 1.09
CA THR A 73 -16.45 -3.03 0.23
C THR A 73 -15.40 -3.62 -0.69
N LEU A 74 -15.29 -4.95 -0.71
CA LEU A 74 -14.33 -5.67 -1.55
C LEU A 74 -14.83 -5.66 -3.00
N SER A 75 -14.08 -5.03 -3.90
CA SER A 75 -14.38 -4.99 -5.33
C SER A 75 -13.14 -5.29 -6.16
N VAL A 76 -13.36 -5.91 -7.33
CA VAL A 76 -12.31 -6.23 -8.32
C VAL A 76 -12.40 -5.34 -9.56
N GLU A 77 -12.90 -4.11 -9.39
CA GLU A 77 -12.97 -3.17 -10.51
C GLU A 77 -11.57 -2.95 -11.12
N PRO A 78 -11.44 -3.08 -12.45
CA PRO A 78 -10.19 -2.77 -13.12
C PRO A 78 -9.85 -1.30 -12.87
N PRO A 79 -8.56 -0.95 -12.73
CA PRO A 79 -8.16 0.43 -12.59
C PRO A 79 -8.70 1.22 -13.77
N ARG A 80 -9.56 2.21 -13.50
CA ARG A 80 -10.04 3.12 -14.54
C ARG A 80 -8.86 3.95 -15.04
N PRO A 81 -8.68 4.10 -16.36
CA PRO A 81 -7.67 5.00 -16.89
C PRO A 81 -7.96 6.41 -16.36
N PHE A 82 -6.89 7.16 -16.08
CA PHE A 82 -7.00 8.54 -15.64
C PHE A 82 -7.72 9.37 -16.71
N ASP A 83 -8.87 9.92 -16.36
CA ASP A 83 -9.63 10.83 -17.23
C ASP A 83 -9.42 12.28 -16.80
N ALA A 84 -8.63 13.00 -17.58
CA ALA A 84 -8.24 14.38 -17.27
C ALA A 84 -9.43 15.34 -17.23
N GLU A 85 -10.51 15.07 -17.97
CA GLU A 85 -11.69 15.94 -17.98
C GLU A 85 -12.58 15.70 -16.74
N SER A 86 -12.75 14.44 -16.32
CA SER A 86 -13.44 14.12 -15.05
C SER A 86 -12.70 14.63 -13.80
N GLU A 87 -11.38 14.73 -13.87
CA GLU A 87 -10.52 15.19 -12.77
C GLU A 87 -10.35 16.72 -12.73
N LYS A 88 -10.83 17.43 -13.76
CA LYS A 88 -10.75 18.89 -13.89
C LYS A 88 -11.78 19.56 -12.97
N GLY A 89 -11.36 19.80 -11.73
CA GLY A 89 -12.19 20.38 -10.67
C GLY A 89 -12.27 19.52 -9.41
N HIS A 90 -11.57 18.39 -9.36
CA HIS A 90 -11.46 17.60 -8.14
C HIS A 90 -10.70 18.42 -7.08
N ARG A 91 -11.38 18.82 -5.98
CA ARG A 91 -10.85 19.72 -4.93
C ARG A 91 -9.48 19.28 -4.40
N PHE A 92 -9.24 17.97 -4.32
CA PHE A 92 -7.95 17.43 -3.93
C PHE A 92 -6.86 17.79 -4.94
N MET A 93 -7.12 17.66 -6.25
CA MET A 93 -6.15 18.01 -7.30
C MET A 93 -5.93 19.52 -7.37
N GLU A 94 -6.95 20.34 -7.11
CA GLU A 94 -6.80 21.79 -6.95
C GLU A 94 -5.88 22.13 -5.77
N TRP A 95 -6.05 21.46 -4.64
CA TRP A 95 -5.21 21.65 -3.47
C TRP A 95 -3.77 21.17 -3.68
N VAL A 96 -3.57 20.02 -4.34
CA VAL A 96 -2.22 19.53 -4.70
C VAL A 96 -1.53 20.54 -5.62
N ARG A 97 -2.24 21.07 -6.61
CA ARG A 97 -1.71 22.06 -7.57
C ARG A 97 -1.51 23.45 -6.96
N SER A 98 -2.27 23.81 -5.91
CA SER A 98 -2.15 25.10 -5.24
C SER A 98 -0.99 25.18 -4.25
N ARG A 99 -0.39 24.03 -3.88
CA ARG A 99 0.85 24.04 -3.11
C ARG A 99 1.96 24.73 -3.91
N ARG A 100 2.43 25.87 -3.40
CA ARG A 100 3.61 26.55 -3.93
C ARG A 100 4.80 25.59 -3.86
N THR A 101 5.32 25.20 -5.02
CA THR A 101 6.70 24.72 -5.12
C THR A 101 7.61 25.87 -4.67
N ARG A 102 8.57 25.56 -3.80
CA ARG A 102 9.52 26.54 -3.26
C ARG A 102 10.19 27.25 -4.45
N GLU A 103 10.00 28.57 -4.52
CA GLU A 103 10.59 29.55 -5.43
C GLU A 103 10.98 29.07 -6.85
N GLY A 104 10.15 29.43 -7.84
CA GLY A 104 10.59 29.62 -9.22
C GLY A 104 10.65 28.38 -10.12
N GLU A 105 10.50 27.17 -9.59
CA GLU A 105 10.42 25.97 -10.44
C GLU A 105 8.97 25.60 -10.74
N GLN A 106 8.61 25.64 -12.04
CA GLN A 106 7.35 25.10 -12.53
C GLN A 106 7.19 23.65 -12.06
N PRO A 107 6.03 23.28 -11.48
CA PRO A 107 5.77 21.91 -11.07
C PRO A 107 5.82 21.00 -12.31
N GLY A 108 6.78 20.09 -12.37
CA GLY A 108 6.97 19.14 -13.48
C GLY A 108 8.39 19.04 -14.04
N ARG A 109 9.27 20.01 -13.75
CA ARG A 109 10.71 19.82 -14.03
C ARG A 109 11.34 19.03 -12.89
N ILE A 110 11.37 17.70 -13.04
CA ILE A 110 12.44 16.93 -12.39
C ILE A 110 13.73 17.49 -12.97
N ARG A 111 14.49 18.23 -12.17
CA ARG A 111 15.84 18.67 -12.52
C ARG A 111 16.70 17.42 -12.65
N ARG A 112 16.65 16.77 -13.82
CA ARG A 112 17.73 15.90 -14.28
C ARG A 112 18.92 16.81 -14.46
N GLU A 113 19.68 17.00 -13.39
CA GLU A 113 21.07 17.39 -13.56
C GLU A 113 21.69 16.28 -14.40
N MET A 114 21.84 16.52 -15.71
CA MET A 114 22.78 15.74 -16.51
C MET A 114 24.14 16.03 -15.89
N ARG A 115 24.56 15.19 -14.95
CA ARG A 115 25.95 15.21 -14.49
C ARG A 115 26.81 15.05 -15.72
N SER A 116 27.76 15.97 -15.89
CA SER A 116 28.73 15.87 -16.98
C SER A 116 29.39 14.48 -16.91
N PRO A 117 29.58 13.79 -18.06
CA PRO A 117 30.24 12.49 -18.10
C PRO A 117 31.57 12.46 -17.33
N GLU A 118 32.29 13.58 -17.30
CA GLU A 118 33.54 13.74 -16.54
C GLU A 118 33.35 13.72 -15.01
N GLN A 119 32.23 14.22 -14.50
CA GLN A 119 31.92 14.15 -13.07
C GLN A 119 31.58 12.71 -12.66
N GLU A 120 30.83 12.00 -13.49
CA GLU A 120 30.56 10.57 -13.24
C GLU A 120 31.85 9.75 -13.27
N HIS A 121 32.74 10.00 -14.23
CA HIS A 121 34.02 9.31 -14.32
C HIS A 121 34.86 9.53 -13.06
N ARG A 122 34.98 10.77 -12.59
CA ARG A 122 35.71 11.11 -11.35
C ARG A 122 35.10 10.46 -10.11
N ILE A 123 33.78 10.37 -10.03
CA ILE A 123 33.10 9.70 -8.91
C ILE A 123 33.35 8.19 -8.93
N ARG A 124 33.29 7.57 -10.12
CA ARG A 124 33.54 6.13 -10.30
C ARG A 124 34.96 5.74 -9.93
N GLU A 125 35.95 6.53 -10.34
CA GLU A 125 37.36 6.32 -9.97
C GLU A 125 37.56 6.41 -8.45
N ARG A 126 37.00 7.44 -7.80
CA ARG A 126 37.10 7.64 -6.35
C ARG A 126 36.44 6.53 -5.52
N ILE A 127 35.44 5.84 -6.08
CA ILE A 127 34.80 4.68 -5.46
C ILE A 127 35.67 3.43 -5.61
N ARG A 128 36.34 3.26 -6.76
CA ARG A 128 37.25 2.14 -7.02
C ARG A 128 38.48 2.19 -6.11
N GLU A 129 39.09 3.37 -5.95
CA GLU A 129 40.24 3.54 -5.05
C GLU A 129 39.90 3.16 -3.61
N ARG A 130 38.80 3.67 -3.07
CA ARG A 130 38.34 3.33 -1.72
C ARG A 130 38.01 1.86 -1.49
N ARG A 131 37.73 1.10 -2.55
CA ARG A 131 37.53 -0.36 -2.47
C ARG A 131 38.83 -1.15 -2.54
N ARG A 132 39.92 -0.56 -3.02
CA ARG A 132 41.25 -1.19 -3.06
C ARG A 132 42.04 -0.96 -1.77
N GLU A 133 41.70 0.08 -1.02
CA GLU A 133 42.31 0.42 0.28
C GLU A 133 41.63 -0.28 1.48
N ARG A 134 40.62 -1.12 1.23
CA ARG A 134 39.96 -1.97 2.24
C ARG A 134 40.19 -3.43 1.90
#